data_AF-A0A0C9Z7N5-F1
#
_entry.id   AF-A0A0C9Z7N5-F1
#
_cell.length_a   1.000
_cell.length_b   1.000
_cell.length_c   1.000
_cell.angle_alpha   90.00
_cell.angle_beta   90.00
_cell.angle_gamma   90.00
#
_symmetry.space_group_name_H-M   'P 1'
#
loop_
_entity.id
_entity.type
_entity.pdbx_description
1 polymer ?
#
loop_
_entity_poly.entity_id
_entity_poly.type
_entity_poly.pdbx_seq_one_letter_code
_entity_poly.pdbx_strand_id
1 'polypeptide(L)' 'KRDKIRSVNLHEGLGPAISRLPAELLSEIFTHTLPPFDGFLPPSKLRPPILLTRVCRRWREVAVGTPNLWC' A
#
# COMPACT_ATOMS: atom_id res chain seq x y z
N LYS A 1 -7.89 4.99 -32.46
CA LYS A 1 -8.83 3.90 -32.06
C LYS A 1 -8.20 3.22 -30.86
N ARG A 2 -8.63 3.55 -29.63
CA ARG A 2 -7.93 3.19 -28.38
C ARG A 2 -8.16 1.72 -28.05
N ASP A 3 -7.08 0.96 -27.94
CA ASP A 3 -7.07 -0.46 -27.65
C ASP A 3 -7.74 -0.78 -26.31
N LYS A 4 -8.66 -1.73 -26.39
CA LYS A 4 -9.52 -2.17 -25.30
C LYS A 4 -8.71 -3.07 -24.38
N ILE A 5 -8.09 -2.49 -23.36
CA ILE A 5 -7.45 -3.23 -22.27
C ILE A 5 -8.54 -4.13 -21.65
N ARG A 6 -8.38 -5.45 -21.79
CA ARG A 6 -9.27 -6.45 -21.23
C ARG A 6 -9.16 -6.41 -19.71
N SER A 7 -10.20 -5.93 -19.04
CA SER A 7 -10.34 -6.00 -17.59
C SER A 7 -10.45 -7.47 -17.19
N VAL A 8 -9.37 -8.02 -16.63
CA VAL A 8 -9.41 -9.34 -16.00
C VAL A 8 -10.16 -9.20 -14.67
N ASN A 9 -11.32 -9.85 -14.56
CA ASN A 9 -12.08 -9.91 -13.31
C ASN A 9 -11.37 -10.85 -12.33
N LEU A 10 -10.52 -10.29 -11.47
CA LEU A 10 -9.76 -11.03 -10.45
C LEU A 10 -10.62 -11.28 -9.18
N HIS A 11 -11.80 -11.89 -9.31
CA HIS A 11 -12.73 -12.06 -8.17
C HIS A 11 -12.78 -13.49 -7.58
N GLU A 12 -12.37 -14.54 -8.28
CA GLU A 12 -12.77 -15.91 -7.91
C GLU A 12 -11.60 -16.80 -7.41
N GLY A 13 -10.93 -16.42 -6.31
CA GLY A 13 -10.10 -17.38 -5.56
C GLY A 13 -8.73 -16.89 -5.07
N LEU A 14 -8.38 -15.63 -5.33
CA LEU A 14 -7.22 -14.97 -4.71
C LEU A 14 -7.74 -14.06 -3.60
N GLY A 15 -7.64 -14.48 -2.33
CA GLY A 15 -7.32 -13.47 -1.32
C GLY A 15 -6.14 -12.66 -1.89
N PRO A 16 -6.20 -11.31 -1.93
CA PRO A 16 -5.35 -10.54 -2.84
C PRO A 16 -3.91 -10.98 -2.60
N ALA A 17 -3.15 -11.34 -3.64
CA ALA A 17 -1.86 -12.03 -3.50
C ALA A 17 -0.92 -11.36 -2.47
N ILE A 18 -1.07 -10.05 -2.31
CA ILE A 18 -0.42 -9.19 -1.33
C ILE A 18 -0.71 -9.55 0.15
N SER A 19 -1.87 -10.14 0.46
CA SER A 19 -2.25 -10.68 1.77
C SER A 19 -1.51 -11.96 2.16
N ARG A 20 -0.76 -12.57 1.23
CA ARG A 20 0.10 -13.73 1.51
C ARG A 20 1.56 -13.36 1.73
N LEU A 21 1.99 -12.15 1.38
CA LEU A 21 3.37 -11.69 1.59
C LEU A 21 3.70 -11.62 3.07
N PRO A 22 4.90 -12.01 3.53
CA PRO A 22 5.38 -11.74 4.89
C PRO A 22 5.27 -10.24 5.26
N ALA A 23 5.21 -9.94 6.55
CA ALA A 23 5.07 -8.56 7.03
C ALA A 23 6.28 -7.70 6.63
N GLU A 24 7.46 -8.31 6.58
CA GLU A 24 8.74 -7.70 6.22
C GLU A 24 8.70 -7.21 4.77
N LEU A 25 8.32 -8.08 3.83
CA LEU A 25 8.21 -7.69 2.41
C LEU A 25 7.11 -6.66 2.20
N LEU A 26 6.01 -6.75 2.95
CA LEU A 26 4.95 -5.75 2.86
C LEU A 26 5.43 -4.37 3.39
N SER A 27 6.22 -4.35 4.48
CA SER A 27 6.83 -3.13 5.00
C SER A 27 7.83 -2.51 4.03
N GLU A 28 8.66 -3.32 3.37
CA GLU A 28 9.60 -2.89 2.34
C GLU A 28 8.88 -2.28 1.12
N ILE A 29 7.79 -2.90 0.66
CA ILE A 29 6.94 -2.31 -0.39
C ILE A 29 6.39 -0.95 0.07
N PHE A 30 5.97 -0.83 1.33
CA PHE A 30 5.40 0.41 1.86
C PHE A 30 6.41 1.55 1.92
N THR A 31 7.68 1.30 2.28
CA THR A 31 8.71 2.36 2.32
C THR A 31 8.97 2.95 0.93
N HIS A 32 8.86 2.15 -0.13
CA HIS A 32 8.95 2.62 -1.51
C HIS A 32 7.75 3.46 -1.97
N THR A 33 6.68 3.55 -1.18
CA THR A 33 5.55 4.46 -1.49
C THR A 33 5.75 5.88 -0.97
N LEU A 34 6.77 6.10 -0.13
CA LEU A 34 7.05 7.42 0.41
C LEU A 34 7.52 8.37 -0.71
N PRO A 35 7.11 9.65 -0.66
CA PRO A 35 7.55 10.62 -1.64
C PRO A 35 9.09 10.79 -1.58
N PRO A 36 9.77 10.99 -2.73
CA PRO A 36 11.23 11.09 -2.79
C PRO A 36 11.80 12.40 -2.22
N PHE A 37 10.94 13.33 -1.77
CA PHE A 37 11.34 14.61 -1.21
C PHE A 37 10.81 14.76 0.21
N ASP A 38 11.72 15.12 1.13
CA ASP A 38 11.50 15.36 2.56
C ASP A 38 10.71 16.65 2.84
N GLY A 39 10.00 17.18 1.84
CA GLY A 39 9.10 18.30 2.04
C GLY A 39 8.02 17.88 3.02
N PHE A 40 7.88 18.62 4.13
CA PHE A 40 6.81 18.39 5.10
C PHE A 40 5.45 18.55 4.41
N LEU A 41 4.92 17.43 3.90
CA LEU A 41 3.63 17.39 3.27
C LEU A 41 2.58 17.19 4.37
N PRO A 42 1.48 17.96 4.37
CA PRO A 42 0.46 17.79 5.38
C PRO A 42 -0.11 16.36 5.36
N PRO A 43 -0.44 15.75 6.50
CA PRO A 43 -1.06 14.43 6.52
C PRO A 43 -2.31 14.40 5.62
N SER A 44 -2.38 13.43 4.70
CA SER A 44 -3.52 13.28 3.81
C SER A 44 -4.01 11.85 3.79
N LYS A 45 -5.32 11.70 3.86
CA LYS A 45 -6.04 10.43 3.70
C LYS A 45 -5.76 9.71 2.38
N LEU A 46 -5.26 10.42 1.38
CA LEU A 46 -4.95 9.93 0.03
C LEU A 46 -3.45 9.74 -0.21
N ARG A 47 -2.61 9.93 0.82
CA ARG A 47 -1.15 9.74 0.70
C ARG A 47 -0.64 8.72 1.72
N PRO A 48 0.41 7.97 1.40
CA PRO A 48 1.13 7.20 2.41
C PRO A 48 1.73 8.15 3.47
N PRO A 49 1.92 7.68 4.71
CA PRO A 49 1.58 6.33 5.18
C PRO A 49 0.08 6.13 5.49
N ILE A 50 -0.69 7.22 5.64
CA ILE A 50 -2.10 7.19 6.06
C ILE A 50 -2.97 6.33 5.13
N LEU A 51 -2.78 6.44 3.81
CA LEU A 51 -3.54 5.66 2.82
C LEU A 51 -3.41 4.15 3.07
N LEU A 52 -2.22 3.67 3.41
CA LEU A 52 -1.93 2.24 3.62
C LEU A 52 -2.73 1.67 4.79
N THR A 53 -2.96 2.47 5.83
CA THR A 53 -3.75 2.08 7.02
C THR A 53 -5.24 1.85 6.76
N ARG A 54 -5.72 2.20 5.55
CA ARG A 54 -7.14 2.21 5.18
C ARG A 54 -7.54 1.10 4.21
N VAL A 55 -6.58 0.34 3.67
CA VAL A 55 -6.84 -0.70 2.67
C VAL A 55 -7.51 -1.93 3.31
N CYS A 56 -6.86 -2.55 4.29
CA CYS A 56 -7.41 -3.65 5.06
C CYS A 56 -6.76 -3.73 6.45
N ARG A 57 -7.28 -4.60 7.33
CA ARG A 57 -6.75 -4.77 8.69
C ARG A 57 -5.25 -5.13 8.71
N ARG A 58 -4.84 -6.08 7.87
CA ARG A 58 -3.44 -6.53 7.78
C ARG A 58 -2.48 -5.41 7.38
N TRP A 59 -2.86 -4.60 6.39
CA TRP A 59 -2.05 -3.47 5.94
C TRP A 59 -1.94 -2.41 7.02
N ARG A 60 -3.00 -2.18 7.80
CA ARG A 60 -2.95 -1.29 8.96
C ARG A 60 -1.97 -1.77 10.01
N GLU A 61 -2.03 -3.05 10.38
CA GLU A 61 -1.14 -3.64 11.38
C GLU A 61 0.33 -3.50 10.94
N VAL A 62 0.65 -3.81 9.69
CA VAL A 62 2.03 -3.66 9.15
C VAL A 62 2.44 -2.19 9.04
N ALA A 63 1.59 -1.31 8.53
CA ALA A 63 1.92 0.10 8.36
C ALA A 63 2.17 0.80 9.71
N VAL A 64 1.32 0.55 10.72
CA VAL A 64 1.51 1.09 12.08
C VAL A 64 2.76 0.48 12.74
N GLY A 65 3.05 -0.79 12.48
CA GLY A 65 4.23 -1.48 12.99
C GLY A 65 5.55 -1.19 12.26
N THR A 66 5.57 -0.32 11.25
CA THR A 66 6.78 0.03 10.48
C THR A 66 7.21 1.47 10.78
N PRO A 67 8.14 1.71 11.72
CA PRO A 67 8.54 3.07 12.14
C PRO A 67 9.03 3.96 11.00
N ASN A 68 9.75 3.41 10.01
CA ASN A 68 10.28 4.14 8.85
C ASN A 68 9.22 4.81 7.99
N LEU A 69 7.93 4.46 8.16
CA LEU A 69 6.83 5.13 7.48
C LEU A 69 6.38 6.43 8.15
N TRP A 70 6.81 6.68 9.39
CA TRP A 70 6.32 7.76 10.26
C TRP A 70 7.42 8.71 10.76
N CYS A 71 8.69 8.38 10.49
CA CYS A 71 9.85 9.26 10.75
C CYS A 71 10.03 10.25 9.61
#